data_AF-A0A2V9ZLC8-F1
#
_entry.id   AF-A0A2V9ZLC8-F1
#
_cell.length_a   1.000
_cell.length_b   1.000
_cell.length_c   1.000
_cell.angle_alpha   90.00
_cell.angle_beta   90.00
_cell.angle_gamma   90.00
#
_symmetry.space_group_name_H-M   'P 1'
#
loop_
_entity.id
_entity.type
_entity.pdbx_description
1 polymer ?
#
loop_
_entity_poly.entity_id
_entity_poly.type
_entity_poly.pdbx_seq_one_letter_code
_entity_poly.pdbx_strand_id
1 'polypeptide(L)'
;MPEFVIKLADERGHVTEQVESAHTEAEVRERLSQRGLYIQSVRSRGLLAGGKVNFSQWRRIKLQEFVIFNQQFYTLIHAGLPILTGLKLLTQRQRNPYFRSILEDVRLRVQGGEPLSAAFTAQKVFPRIYTTTLLAGEKSGNLEEVLARYISYQRMALSVR
;
A
#
# COMPACT_ATOMS: atom_id res chain seq x y z
N MET A 1 24.58 21.18 -6.42
CA MET A 1 24.50 20.96 -4.96
C MET A 1 23.28 20.11 -4.70
N PRO A 2 23.35 19.05 -3.88
CA PRO A 2 22.18 18.24 -3.57
C PRO A 2 21.16 19.06 -2.76
N GLU A 3 19.91 18.96 -3.15
CA GLU A 3 18.81 19.54 -2.38
C GLU A 3 18.32 18.50 -1.36
N PHE A 4 17.79 18.94 -0.23
CA PHE A 4 17.26 18.10 0.83
C PHE A 4 15.85 18.56 1.19
N VAL A 5 14.93 17.60 1.34
CA VAL A 5 13.59 17.85 1.87
C VAL A 5 13.62 17.64 3.37
N ILE A 6 13.18 18.65 4.12
CA ILE A 6 13.22 18.67 5.57
C ILE A 6 11.80 18.84 6.12
N LYS A 7 11.45 18.01 7.11
CA LYS A 7 10.24 18.18 7.91
C LYS A 7 10.62 18.89 9.21
N LEU A 8 10.14 20.12 9.34
CA LEU A 8 10.34 20.99 10.49
C LEU A 8 9.06 20.93 11.33
N ALA A 9 9.18 20.69 12.62
CA ALA A 9 8.09 20.87 13.57
C ALA A 9 8.31 22.17 14.35
N ASP A 10 7.28 23.01 14.45
CA ASP A 10 7.28 24.14 15.37
C ASP A 10 6.99 23.69 16.82
N GLU A 11 7.14 24.59 17.80
CA GLU A 11 6.85 24.32 19.23
C GLU A 11 5.37 23.99 19.50
N ARG A 12 4.48 24.24 18.52
CA ARG A 12 3.04 23.96 18.58
C ARG A 12 2.67 22.65 17.89
N GLY A 13 3.65 21.91 17.35
CA GLY A 13 3.46 20.63 16.67
C GLY A 13 3.04 20.70 15.20
N HIS A 14 3.02 21.88 14.58
CA HIS A 14 2.77 22.01 13.14
C HIS A 14 4.02 21.57 12.36
N VAL A 15 3.83 20.61 11.46
CA VAL A 15 4.90 20.10 10.60
C VAL A 15 4.86 20.82 9.26
N THR A 16 5.94 21.53 8.93
CA THR A 16 6.13 22.20 7.65
C THR A 16 7.24 21.52 6.86
N GLU A 17 7.02 21.32 5.56
CA GLU A 17 8.03 20.80 4.64
C GLU A 17 8.80 21.96 3.98
N GLN A 18 10.13 21.95 4.08
CA GLN A 18 11.02 22.93 3.47
C GLN A 18 12.10 22.23 2.64
N VAL A 19 12.53 22.84 1.54
CA VAL A 19 13.60 22.34 0.68
C VAL A 19 14.82 23.25 0.85
N GLU A 20 15.96 22.68 1.24
CA GLU A 20 17.22 23.41 1.39
C GLU A 20 18.34 22.77 0.58
N SER A 21 19.22 23.61 0.04
CA SER A 21 20.42 23.18 -0.69
C SER A 21 21.61 23.09 0.26
N ALA A 22 22.26 21.93 0.33
CA ALA A 22 23.44 21.72 1.16
C ALA A 22 24.36 20.67 0.53
N HIS A 23 25.57 20.49 1.06
CA HIS A 23 26.47 19.45 0.59
C HIS A 23 26.24 18.12 1.31
N THR A 24 25.75 18.14 2.55
CA THR A 24 25.49 16.94 3.37
C THR A 24 24.25 17.09 4.26
N GLU A 25 23.68 15.96 4.68
CA GLU A 25 22.57 15.93 5.65
C GLU A 25 22.97 16.56 7.01
N ALA A 26 24.22 16.36 7.45
CA ALA A 26 24.73 16.90 8.70
C ALA A 26 24.73 18.44 8.71
N GLU A 27 25.16 19.04 7.61
CA GLU A 27 25.18 20.50 7.41
C GLU A 27 23.76 21.11 7.47
N VAL A 28 22.78 20.43 6.86
CA VAL A 28 21.36 20.83 6.94
C VAL A 28 20.85 20.78 8.37
N ARG A 29 21.19 19.70 9.10
CA ARG A 29 20.75 19.48 10.47
C ARG A 29 21.31 20.54 11.42
N GLU A 30 22.59 20.87 11.27
CA GLU A 30 23.28 21.86 12.09
C GLU A 30 22.79 23.30 11.84
N ARG A 31 22.56 23.66 10.56
CA ARG A 31 22.05 24.99 10.21
C ARG A 31 20.64 25.26 10.75
N LEU A 32 19.81 24.22 10.79
CA LEU A 32 18.42 24.33 11.23
C LEU A 32 18.27 24.19 12.76
N SER A 33 19.14 23.44 13.42
CA SER A 33 19.18 23.40 14.90
C SER A 33 19.59 24.75 15.48
N GLN A 34 20.53 25.47 14.85
CA GLN A 34 20.94 26.83 15.24
C GLN A 34 19.79 27.85 15.13
N ARG A 35 18.76 27.57 14.32
CA ARG A 35 17.56 28.42 14.17
C ARG A 35 16.43 28.06 15.14
N GLY A 36 16.67 27.12 16.07
CA GLY A 36 15.68 26.71 17.08
C GLY A 36 14.54 25.84 16.54
N LEU A 37 14.71 25.21 15.37
CA LEU A 37 13.68 24.36 14.76
C LEU A 37 13.92 22.88 15.06
N TYR A 38 12.85 22.16 15.42
CA TYR A 38 12.92 20.72 15.65
C TYR A 38 12.84 19.95 14.32
N ILE A 39 13.94 19.31 13.96
CA ILE A 39 14.10 18.60 12.70
C ILE A 39 13.62 17.17 12.88
N GLN A 40 12.46 16.82 12.32
CA GLN A 40 11.92 15.46 12.43
C GLN A 40 12.55 14.49 11.42
N SER A 41 12.91 14.97 10.23
CA SER A 41 13.60 14.15 9.23
C SER A 41 14.28 15.00 8.17
N VAL A 42 15.46 14.56 7.72
CA VAL A 42 16.17 15.09 6.55
C VAL A 42 16.27 13.97 5.51
N ARG A 43 15.97 14.28 4.24
CA ARG A 43 16.04 13.32 3.12
C ARG A 43 16.66 14.00 1.90
N SER A 44 17.62 13.36 1.23
CA SER A 44 18.22 13.91 0.02
C SER A 44 17.25 13.83 -1.18
N ARG A 45 17.15 14.94 -1.92
CA ARG A 45 16.39 15.06 -3.17
C ARG A 45 17.07 14.37 -4.35
N GLY A 46 18.32 13.92 -4.19
CA GLY A 46 19.10 13.24 -5.24
C GLY A 46 18.48 11.93 -5.75
N LEU A 47 17.61 11.28 -4.96
CA LEU A 47 16.81 10.12 -5.39
C LEU A 47 15.51 10.51 -6.12
N LEU A 48 15.26 11.82 -6.30
CA LEU A 48 14.03 12.39 -6.88
C LEU A 48 14.31 13.12 -8.21
N ALA A 49 15.38 12.77 -8.94
CA ALA A 49 15.66 13.28 -10.28
C ALA A 49 14.81 12.58 -11.37
N GLY A 50 13.51 12.45 -11.13
CA GLY A 50 12.59 11.71 -12.01
C GLY A 50 11.12 11.97 -11.69
N GLY A 51 10.71 13.22 -11.78
CA GLY A 51 9.30 13.62 -11.71
C GLY A 51 8.79 13.85 -10.28
N LYS A 52 7.90 14.84 -10.13
CA LYS A 52 7.14 15.11 -8.91
C LYS A 52 6.28 13.90 -8.57
N VAL A 53 6.87 12.91 -7.92
CA VAL A 53 6.16 11.78 -7.36
C VAL A 53 5.69 12.20 -5.98
N ASN A 54 4.40 12.42 -5.85
CA ASN A 54 3.74 12.60 -4.57
C ASN A 54 3.80 11.26 -3.81
N PHE A 55 4.96 10.94 -3.20
CA PHE A 55 5.28 9.65 -2.56
C PHE A 55 4.28 9.27 -1.45
N SER A 56 3.60 10.25 -0.87
CA SER A 56 2.54 10.04 0.12
C SER A 56 1.21 9.59 -0.52
N GLN A 57 0.90 10.08 -1.72
CA GLN A 57 -0.39 9.84 -2.39
C GLN A 57 -0.42 8.52 -3.19
N TRP A 58 0.74 7.97 -3.54
CA TRP A 58 0.85 6.66 -4.20
C TRP A 58 0.72 5.47 -3.25
N ARG A 59 0.72 5.69 -1.93
CA ARG A 59 0.65 4.62 -0.93
C ARG A 59 -0.77 4.19 -0.54
N ARG A 60 -1.77 4.47 -1.39
CA ARG A 60 -3.17 4.12 -1.08
C ARG A 60 -3.82 3.37 -2.24
N ILE A 61 -4.36 2.20 -1.92
CA ILE A 61 -5.25 1.46 -2.82
C ILE A 61 -6.63 2.12 -2.74
N LYS A 62 -7.21 2.50 -3.89
CA LYS A 62 -8.57 3.05 -3.92
C LYS A 62 -9.57 1.95 -3.60
N LEU A 63 -10.64 2.27 -2.87
CA LEU A 63 -11.65 1.29 -2.47
C LEU A 63 -12.31 0.61 -3.69
N GLN A 64 -12.70 1.40 -4.70
CA GLN A 64 -13.27 0.88 -5.95
C GLN A 64 -12.32 -0.10 -6.66
N GLU A 65 -11.03 0.23 -6.71
CA GLU A 65 -10.01 -0.62 -7.32
C GLU A 65 -9.86 -1.96 -6.59
N PHE A 66 -9.92 -1.92 -5.25
CA PHE A 66 -9.88 -3.13 -4.44
C PHE A 66 -11.14 -3.99 -4.60
N VAL A 67 -12.32 -3.38 -4.72
CA VAL A 67 -13.57 -4.10 -4.99
C VAL A 67 -13.53 -4.78 -6.36
N ILE A 68 -13.04 -4.08 -7.40
CA ILE A 68 -12.88 -4.65 -8.75
C ILE A 68 -11.90 -5.82 -8.73
N PHE A 69 -10.76 -5.67 -8.05
CA PHE A 69 -9.81 -6.78 -7.88
C PHE A 69 -10.48 -8.01 -7.27
N ASN A 70 -11.26 -7.83 -6.19
CA ASN A 70 -11.96 -8.94 -5.54
C ASN A 70 -13.02 -9.59 -6.43
N GLN A 71 -13.77 -8.80 -7.20
CA GLN A 71 -14.73 -9.33 -8.18
C GLN A 71 -14.04 -10.18 -9.23
N GLN A 72 -12.95 -9.68 -9.82
CA GLN A 72 -12.19 -10.43 -10.80
C GLN A 72 -11.58 -11.70 -10.19
N PHE A 73 -11.05 -11.61 -8.97
CA PHE A 73 -10.48 -12.75 -8.27
C PHE A 73 -11.52 -13.82 -7.95
N TYR A 74 -12.69 -13.42 -7.47
CA TYR A 74 -13.86 -14.29 -7.30
C TYR A 74 -14.25 -14.97 -8.62
N THR A 75 -14.36 -14.23 -9.72
CA THR A 75 -14.71 -14.80 -11.03
C THR A 75 -13.72 -15.87 -11.48
N LEU A 76 -12.41 -15.65 -11.28
CA LEU A 76 -11.39 -16.63 -11.65
C LEU A 76 -11.46 -17.87 -10.75
N ILE A 77 -11.64 -17.71 -9.44
CA ILE A 77 -11.78 -18.83 -8.50
C ILE A 77 -13.05 -19.64 -8.80
N HIS A 78 -14.17 -18.96 -9.02
CA HIS A 78 -15.45 -19.59 -9.40
C HIS A 78 -15.34 -20.38 -10.71
N ALA A 79 -14.51 -19.90 -11.65
CA ALA A 79 -14.19 -20.63 -12.89
C ALA A 79 -13.20 -21.81 -12.68
N GLY A 80 -12.84 -22.14 -11.44
CA GLY A 80 -11.95 -23.23 -11.09
C GLY A 80 -10.46 -22.93 -11.32
N LEU A 81 -10.07 -21.68 -11.55
CA LEU A 81 -8.65 -21.36 -11.70
C LEU A 81 -7.93 -21.46 -10.35
N PRO A 82 -6.71 -22.03 -10.33
CA PRO A 82 -5.89 -22.03 -9.13
C PRO A 82 -5.63 -20.61 -8.62
N ILE A 83 -5.68 -20.42 -7.29
CA ILE A 83 -5.46 -19.13 -6.61
C ILE A 83 -4.20 -18.43 -7.10
N LEU A 84 -3.08 -19.15 -7.18
CA LEU A 84 -1.80 -18.58 -7.58
C LEU A 84 -1.82 -18.08 -9.04
N THR A 85 -2.51 -18.81 -9.93
CA THR A 85 -2.72 -18.41 -11.33
C THR A 85 -3.61 -17.17 -11.40
N GLY A 86 -4.69 -17.13 -10.60
CA GLY A 86 -5.58 -15.98 -10.49
C GLY A 86 -4.83 -14.73 -10.03
N LEU A 87 -4.05 -14.83 -8.95
CA LEU A 87 -3.20 -13.74 -8.46
C LEU A 87 -2.23 -13.27 -9.53
N LYS A 88 -1.51 -14.18 -10.22
CA LYS A 88 -0.57 -13.82 -11.29
C LYS A 88 -1.26 -13.00 -12.40
N LEU A 89 -2.41 -13.44 -12.88
CA LEU A 89 -3.16 -12.76 -13.95
C LEU A 89 -3.61 -11.36 -13.53
N LEU A 90 -4.12 -11.22 -12.31
CA LEU A 90 -4.60 -9.94 -11.80
C LEU A 90 -3.46 -8.97 -11.51
N THR A 91 -2.33 -9.45 -10.98
CA THR A 91 -1.15 -8.62 -10.75
C THR A 91 -0.59 -8.07 -12.07
N GLN A 92 -0.53 -8.89 -13.12
CA GLN A 92 -0.05 -8.46 -14.44
C GLN A 92 -0.94 -7.40 -15.10
N ARG A 93 -2.25 -7.43 -14.83
CA ARG A 93 -3.24 -6.47 -15.38
C ARG A 93 -3.42 -5.22 -14.51
N GLN A 94 -2.79 -5.18 -13.33
CA GLN A 94 -2.95 -4.07 -12.40
C GLN A 94 -2.26 -2.80 -12.91
N ARG A 95 -3.03 -1.71 -13.06
CA ARG A 95 -2.57 -0.41 -13.56
C ARG A 95 -1.92 0.43 -12.47
N ASN A 96 -2.34 0.28 -11.22
CA ASN A 96 -1.75 1.00 -10.10
C ASN A 96 -0.42 0.35 -9.70
N PRO A 97 0.74 1.02 -9.87
CA PRO A 97 2.04 0.43 -9.61
C PRO A 97 2.23 0.03 -8.14
N TYR A 98 1.64 0.79 -7.22
CA TYR A 98 1.69 0.46 -5.79
C TYR A 98 0.87 -0.80 -5.49
N PHE A 99 -0.37 -0.88 -5.96
CA PHE A 99 -1.19 -2.07 -5.74
C PHE A 99 -0.58 -3.30 -6.43
N ARG A 100 -0.01 -3.14 -7.63
CA ARG A 100 0.74 -4.19 -8.32
C ARG A 100 1.91 -4.71 -7.50
N SER A 101 2.72 -3.83 -6.90
CA SER A 101 3.85 -4.27 -6.04
C SER A 101 3.39 -5.06 -4.82
N ILE A 102 2.26 -4.66 -4.21
CA ILE A 102 1.68 -5.36 -3.06
C ILE A 102 1.17 -6.74 -3.47
N LEU A 103 0.42 -6.82 -4.59
CA LEU A 103 -0.09 -8.09 -5.09
C LEU A 103 1.03 -9.04 -5.54
N GLU A 104 2.15 -8.50 -6.00
CA GLU A 104 3.33 -9.30 -6.34
C GLU A 104 3.97 -9.92 -5.10
N ASP A 105 4.11 -9.17 -3.99
CA ASP A 105 4.60 -9.74 -2.72
C ASP A 105 3.62 -10.80 -2.18
N VAL A 106 2.31 -10.54 -2.22
CA VAL A 106 1.28 -11.54 -1.87
C VAL A 106 1.44 -12.80 -2.71
N ARG A 107 1.61 -12.67 -4.03
CA ARG A 107 1.78 -13.79 -4.95
C ARG A 107 3.04 -14.61 -4.61
N LEU A 108 4.16 -13.95 -4.35
CA LEU A 108 5.43 -14.61 -4.01
C LEU A 108 5.35 -15.35 -2.68
N ARG A 109 4.69 -14.77 -1.67
CA ARG A 109 4.44 -15.42 -0.37
C ARG A 109 3.58 -16.67 -0.50
N VAL A 110 2.47 -16.58 -1.25
CA VAL A 110 1.59 -17.74 -1.51
C VAL A 110 2.33 -18.81 -2.31
N GLN A 111 3.14 -18.41 -3.29
CA GLN A 111 4.01 -19.33 -4.02
C GLN A 111 5.01 -20.03 -3.10
N GLY A 112 5.50 -19.34 -2.07
CA GLY A 112 6.37 -19.89 -1.02
C GLY A 112 5.65 -20.75 0.02
N GLY A 113 4.33 -20.95 -0.11
CA GLY A 113 3.54 -21.79 0.79
C GLY A 113 2.90 -21.06 1.97
N GLU A 114 3.01 -19.72 2.06
CA GLU A 114 2.23 -18.97 3.04
C GLU A 114 0.72 -19.05 2.69
N PRO A 115 -0.17 -19.20 3.70
CA PRO A 115 -1.60 -19.05 3.49
C PRO A 115 -1.93 -17.69 2.87
N LEU A 116 -2.93 -17.64 1.99
CA LEU A 116 -3.42 -16.45 1.32
C LEU A 116 -3.78 -15.35 2.33
N SER A 117 -4.50 -15.69 3.40
CA SER A 117 -4.86 -14.72 4.44
C SER A 117 -3.63 -14.14 5.16
N ALA A 118 -2.61 -14.95 5.40
CA ALA A 118 -1.35 -14.52 6.00
C ALA A 118 -0.57 -13.60 5.04
N ALA A 119 -0.48 -13.97 3.77
CA ALA A 119 0.18 -13.18 2.73
C ALA A 119 -0.45 -11.79 2.56
N PHE A 120 -1.79 -11.70 2.56
CA PHE A 120 -2.49 -10.42 2.57
C PHE A 120 -2.33 -9.65 3.89
N THR A 121 -2.30 -10.32 5.04
CA THR A 121 -2.08 -9.69 6.36
C THR A 121 -0.71 -9.03 6.47
N ALA A 122 0.33 -9.66 5.92
CA ALA A 122 1.70 -9.15 5.92
C ALA A 122 1.84 -7.78 5.25
N GLN A 123 0.92 -7.43 4.33
CA GLN A 123 0.97 -6.16 3.60
C GLN A 123 0.57 -4.95 4.43
N LYS A 124 -0.15 -5.14 5.55
CA LYS A 124 -0.59 -4.07 6.48
C LYS A 124 -1.39 -2.92 5.84
N VAL A 125 -1.88 -3.09 4.61
CA VAL A 125 -2.69 -2.10 3.87
C VAL A 125 -4.15 -2.50 3.73
N PHE A 126 -4.45 -3.79 3.92
CA PHE A 126 -5.80 -4.31 3.73
C PHE A 126 -6.61 -4.24 5.02
N PRO A 127 -7.94 -4.00 4.93
CA PRO A 127 -8.80 -4.03 6.10
C PRO A 127 -8.74 -5.39 6.81
N ARG A 128 -8.70 -5.39 8.15
CA ARG A 128 -8.68 -6.63 8.96
C ARG A 128 -9.84 -7.56 8.62
N ILE A 129 -11.03 -7.00 8.35
CA ILE A 129 -12.21 -7.79 7.96
C ILE A 129 -11.92 -8.64 6.72
N TYR A 130 -11.19 -8.11 5.74
CA TYR A 130 -10.86 -8.83 4.52
C TYR A 130 -9.95 -10.04 4.80
N THR A 131 -8.87 -9.84 5.56
CA THR A 131 -7.95 -10.94 5.86
C THR A 131 -8.57 -12.00 6.75
N THR A 132 -9.46 -11.62 7.68
CA THR A 132 -10.25 -12.58 8.46
C THR A 132 -11.24 -13.36 7.61
N THR A 133 -11.84 -12.73 6.60
CA THR A 133 -12.74 -13.41 5.66
C THR A 133 -11.97 -14.44 4.81
N LEU A 134 -10.79 -14.08 4.30
CA LEU A 134 -9.92 -15.02 3.60
C LEU A 134 -9.53 -16.19 4.50
N LEU A 135 -9.13 -15.93 5.76
CA LEU A 135 -8.75 -16.97 6.71
C LEU A 135 -9.90 -17.96 6.92
N ALA A 136 -11.13 -17.46 7.09
CA ALA A 136 -12.30 -18.31 7.23
C ALA A 136 -12.50 -19.20 5.99
N GLY A 137 -12.35 -18.64 4.79
CA GLY A 137 -12.45 -19.39 3.53
C GLY A 137 -11.35 -20.45 3.35
N GLU A 138 -10.12 -20.15 3.75
CA GLU A 138 -9.03 -21.13 3.73
C GLU A 138 -9.26 -22.28 4.71
N LYS A 139 -9.80 -21.98 5.89
CA LYS A 139 -10.09 -22.99 6.92
C LYS A 139 -11.29 -23.87 6.57
N SER A 140 -12.31 -23.32 5.90
CA SER A 140 -13.48 -24.07 5.46
C SER A 140 -13.31 -24.73 4.09
N GLY A 141 -12.25 -24.38 3.36
CA GLY A 141 -12.09 -24.77 1.95
C GLY A 141 -13.05 -24.05 1.00
N ASN A 142 -13.83 -23.08 1.49
CA ASN A 142 -14.82 -22.36 0.68
C ASN A 142 -14.43 -20.88 0.47
N LEU A 143 -13.35 -20.66 -0.28
CA LEU A 143 -12.86 -19.31 -0.58
C LEU A 143 -13.83 -18.52 -1.48
N GLU A 144 -14.55 -19.22 -2.35
CA GLU A 144 -15.55 -18.65 -3.26
C GLU A 144 -16.68 -17.96 -2.49
N GLU A 145 -17.32 -18.68 -1.55
CA GLU A 145 -18.44 -18.15 -0.78
C GLU A 145 -18.04 -16.93 0.05
N VAL A 146 -16.88 -17.00 0.72
CA VAL A 146 -16.45 -15.90 1.59
C VAL A 146 -16.07 -14.65 0.79
N LEU A 147 -15.51 -14.80 -0.41
CA LEU A 147 -15.24 -13.69 -1.33
C LEU A 147 -16.53 -13.08 -1.85
N ALA A 148 -17.53 -13.89 -2.24
CA ALA A 148 -18.84 -13.41 -2.66
C ALA A 148 -19.50 -12.56 -1.55
N ARG A 149 -19.47 -13.06 -0.31
CA ARG A 149 -20.00 -12.36 0.86
C ARG A 149 -19.28 -11.04 1.11
N TYR A 150 -17.95 -11.02 1.00
CA TYR A 150 -17.16 -9.80 1.15
C TYR A 150 -17.52 -8.75 0.09
N ILE A 151 -17.64 -9.14 -1.18
CA ILE A 151 -18.01 -8.24 -2.27
C ILE A 151 -19.42 -7.66 -2.06
N SER A 152 -20.37 -8.49 -1.64
CA SER A 152 -21.73 -8.06 -1.32
C SER A 152 -21.74 -7.01 -0.20
N TYR A 153 -21.02 -7.28 0.89
CA TYR A 153 -20.85 -6.34 1.99
C TYR A 153 -20.25 -5.00 1.52
N GLN A 154 -19.19 -5.02 0.71
CA GLN A 154 -18.56 -3.81 0.18
C GLN A 154 -19.50 -3.00 -0.72
N ARG A 155 -20.34 -3.67 -1.53
CA ARG A 155 -21.35 -2.99 -2.37
C ARG A 155 -22.40 -2.27 -1.53
N MET A 156 -22.93 -2.93 -0.49
CA MET A 156 -23.88 -2.30 0.43
C MET A 156 -23.26 -1.11 1.15
N ALA A 157 -22.02 -1.23 1.61
CA ALA A 157 -21.30 -0.14 2.27
C ALA A 157 -21.05 1.06 1.34
N LEU A 158 -20.93 0.83 0.03
CA LEU A 158 -20.76 1.88 -0.98
C LEU A 158 -22.08 2.54 -1.40
N SER A 159 -23.21 1.82 -1.40
CA SER A 159 -24.51 2.38 -1.80
C SER A 159 -25.16 3.27 -0.74
N VAL A 160 -24.68 3.20 0.50
CA VAL A 160 -25.18 3.97 1.65
C VAL A 160 -24.40 5.28 1.87
N ARG A 161 -23.42 5.59 1.00
CA ARG A 161 -22.65 6.84 1.00
C ARG A 161 -23.01 7.71 -0.18
#